data_AF-A0A1V2NTY4-F1
#
_entry.id   AF-A0A1V2NTY4-F1
#
_cell.length_a   1.000
_cell.length_b   1.000
_cell.length_c   1.000
_cell.angle_alpha   90.00
_cell.angle_beta   90.00
_cell.angle_gamma   90.00
#
_symmetry.space_group_name_H-M   'P 1'
#
loop_
_entity.id
_entity.type
_entity.pdbx_description
1 polymer ?
#
loop_
_entity_poly.entity_id
_entity_poly.type
_entity_poly.pdbx_seq_one_letter_code
_entity_poly.pdbx_strand_id
1 'polypeptide(L)'
;MIYHWWRVSAAGGRLSEEMTVVLGRLFGSRADSYVAVREPEVWSRAGRWPASEYYDGRLLTGAEAVVLSKTMLAGAEFWCRLVTDIIEVHVAEEAIYVGTAEPELGNLLSLVAERVDSSPYVIDRRNFPYYMPADETFWSELRRGLSSGMQEMLILQQWAAGPAGERWYRVVSTGDLETVRRNVIPRAVYAVFRSPGLVRRREALNQPASTVVAEEALLANVRIFHDLSESPLMVDNVANEAELEHIWGSLDDRGALFLWTDDAVVSYAAQPDADGQVRAAVSFQ
;
A
#
# COMPACT_ATOMS: atom_id res chain seq x y z
N MET A 1 -9.33 12.31 -21.53
CA MET A 1 -10.24 13.28 -20.90
C MET A 1 -9.38 14.40 -20.33
N ILE A 2 -9.72 15.67 -20.55
CA ILE A 2 -8.95 16.80 -20.01
C ILE A 2 -9.65 17.23 -18.73
N TYR A 3 -8.96 17.13 -17.60
CA TYR A 3 -9.44 17.65 -16.33
C TYR A 3 -9.07 19.12 -16.19
N HIS A 4 -9.98 19.89 -15.62
CA HIS A 4 -9.66 21.18 -15.00
C HIS A 4 -9.48 20.95 -13.51
N TRP A 5 -8.54 21.65 -12.88
CA TRP A 5 -8.18 21.42 -11.49
C TRP A 5 -8.49 22.62 -10.60
N TRP A 6 -8.93 22.32 -9.39
CA TRP A 6 -9.22 23.28 -8.35
C TRP A 6 -8.55 22.86 -7.04
N ARG A 7 -7.94 23.81 -6.34
CA ARG A 7 -7.35 23.65 -5.02
C ARG A 7 -8.28 24.27 -3.98
N VAL A 8 -8.62 23.49 -2.96
CA VAL A 8 -9.34 23.94 -1.78
C VAL A 8 -8.40 23.86 -0.59
N SER A 9 -8.06 25.01 -0.01
CA SER A 9 -7.23 25.07 1.19
C SER A 9 -7.99 24.52 2.40
N ALA A 10 -7.35 23.64 3.17
CA ALA A 10 -7.86 23.10 4.43
C ALA A 10 -7.10 23.74 5.59
N ALA A 11 -7.63 24.85 6.12
CA ALA A 11 -6.99 25.54 7.24
C ALA A 11 -6.97 24.65 8.49
N GLY A 12 -5.77 24.32 8.99
CA GLY A 12 -5.60 23.51 10.19
C GLY A 12 -6.06 22.05 10.07
N GLY A 13 -5.96 21.45 8.87
CA GLY A 13 -6.31 20.04 8.65
C GLY A 13 -7.81 19.74 8.77
N ARG A 14 -8.66 20.76 8.63
CA ARG A 14 -10.12 20.60 8.69
C ARG A 14 -10.75 21.16 7.43
N LEU A 15 -11.75 20.44 6.93
CA LEU A 15 -12.65 20.99 5.93
C LEU A 15 -13.50 22.08 6.54
N SER A 16 -13.67 23.16 5.80
CA SER A 16 -14.75 24.09 6.07
C SER A 16 -16.12 23.40 5.86
N GLU A 17 -17.16 23.98 6.44
CA GLU A 17 -18.53 23.47 6.25
C GLU A 17 -18.92 23.52 4.77
N GLU A 18 -18.52 24.58 4.07
CA GLU A 18 -18.74 24.76 2.63
C GLU A 18 -18.07 23.65 1.82
N MET A 19 -16.83 23.26 2.18
CA MET A 19 -16.16 22.17 1.46
C MET A 19 -16.76 20.80 1.78
N THR A 20 -17.27 20.59 3.00
CA THR A 20 -18.04 19.38 3.31
C THR A 20 -19.29 19.29 2.42
N VAL A 21 -20.00 20.40 2.23
CA VAL A 21 -21.16 20.47 1.34
C VAL A 21 -20.74 20.23 -0.11
N VAL A 22 -19.62 20.79 -0.55
CA VAL A 22 -19.10 20.60 -1.91
C VAL A 22 -18.69 19.15 -2.16
N LEU A 23 -17.95 18.50 -1.25
CA LEU A 23 -17.65 17.06 -1.36
C LEU A 23 -18.93 16.21 -1.32
N GLY A 24 -19.88 16.55 -0.46
CA GLY A 24 -21.18 15.89 -0.41
C GLY A 24 -21.95 16.00 -1.73
N ARG A 25 -21.84 17.12 -2.44
CA ARG A 25 -22.43 17.28 -3.78
C ARG A 25 -21.63 16.55 -4.86
N LEU A 26 -20.30 16.64 -4.81
CA LEU A 26 -19.41 15.96 -5.76
C LEU A 26 -19.61 14.45 -5.73
N PHE A 27 -19.67 13.87 -4.53
CA PHE A 27 -19.81 12.42 -4.37
C PHE A 27 -21.26 11.95 -4.24
N GLY A 28 -22.18 12.79 -3.76
CA GLY A 28 -23.56 12.41 -3.44
C GLY A 28 -24.62 12.86 -4.45
N SER A 29 -24.30 13.69 -5.45
CA SER A 29 -25.27 14.10 -6.48
C SER A 29 -25.72 12.96 -7.40
N ARG A 30 -25.06 11.81 -7.35
CA ARG A 30 -25.41 10.63 -8.13
C ARG A 30 -25.57 9.43 -7.21
N ALA A 31 -26.82 9.09 -6.89
CA ALA A 31 -27.17 7.99 -5.99
C ALA A 31 -26.59 6.61 -6.42
N ASP A 32 -26.23 6.46 -7.70
CA ASP A 32 -25.67 5.22 -8.28
C ASP A 32 -24.17 5.31 -8.60
N SER A 33 -23.48 6.38 -8.20
CA SER A 33 -22.05 6.53 -8.50
C SER A 33 -21.18 6.04 -7.36
N TYR A 34 -20.29 5.11 -7.69
CA TYR A 34 -19.22 4.68 -6.79
C TYR A 34 -17.97 5.50 -6.99
N VAL A 35 -17.24 5.74 -5.91
CA VAL A 35 -15.95 6.41 -5.88
C VAL A 35 -14.88 5.35 -5.65
N ALA A 36 -13.99 5.16 -6.62
CA ALA A 36 -12.91 4.20 -6.50
C ALA A 36 -11.75 4.79 -5.67
N VAL A 37 -11.29 4.04 -4.67
CA VAL A 37 -9.99 4.25 -4.04
C VAL A 37 -8.91 3.92 -5.05
N ARG A 38 -7.92 4.80 -5.17
CA ARG A 38 -6.78 4.62 -6.06
C ARG A 38 -5.48 4.95 -5.35
N GLU A 39 -4.46 4.15 -5.64
CA GLU A 39 -3.08 4.39 -5.17
C GLU A 39 -3.04 4.67 -3.66
N PRO A 40 -3.58 3.76 -2.82
CA PRO A 40 -3.56 3.96 -1.38
C PRO A 40 -2.13 3.91 -0.85
N GLU A 41 -1.88 4.66 0.21
CA GLU A 41 -0.59 4.80 0.87
C GLU A 41 -0.80 4.84 2.39
N VAL A 42 -0.02 4.05 3.14
CA VAL A 42 -0.18 3.87 4.59
C VAL A 42 1.19 3.98 5.26
N TRP A 43 1.35 4.96 6.14
CA TRP A 43 2.65 5.29 6.75
C TRP A 43 2.85 4.76 8.17
N SER A 44 1.81 4.26 8.83
CA SER A 44 1.91 3.80 10.21
C SER A 44 1.08 2.56 10.50
N ARG A 45 1.66 1.70 11.34
CA ARG A 45 1.03 0.46 11.84
C ARG A 45 0.32 0.67 13.19
N ALA A 46 0.26 1.89 13.71
CA ALA A 46 -0.28 2.22 15.05
C ALA A 46 -1.80 1.97 15.23
N GLY A 47 -2.42 1.18 14.34
CA GLY A 47 -3.67 0.48 14.61
C GLY A 47 -4.92 1.35 14.56
N ARG A 48 -4.83 2.60 14.09
CA ARG A 48 -6.01 3.47 13.99
C ARG A 48 -6.85 3.24 12.74
N TRP A 49 -6.30 2.57 11.73
CA TRP A 49 -6.92 2.39 10.42
C TRP A 49 -6.89 0.94 9.96
N PRO A 50 -8.02 0.38 9.48
CA PRO A 50 -8.04 -0.94 8.86
C PRO A 50 -7.47 -0.82 7.45
N ALA A 51 -6.15 -0.62 7.33
CA ALA A 51 -5.48 -0.32 6.07
C ALA A 51 -5.81 -1.33 4.94
N SER A 52 -6.03 -2.60 5.28
CA SER A 52 -6.42 -3.64 4.32
C SER A 52 -7.84 -3.52 3.77
N GLU A 53 -8.70 -2.66 4.33
CA GLU A 53 -10.04 -2.36 3.80
C GLU A 53 -10.00 -1.30 2.69
N TYR A 54 -8.91 -0.53 2.61
CA TYR A 54 -8.71 0.54 1.63
C TYR A 54 -7.58 0.18 0.67
N TYR A 55 -7.90 -0.71 -0.27
CA TYR A 55 -7.01 -1.17 -1.34
C TYR A 55 -7.38 -0.50 -2.68
N ASP A 56 -6.44 -0.54 -3.65
CA ASP A 56 -6.71 0.01 -4.99
C ASP A 56 -7.92 -0.68 -5.64
N GLY A 57 -8.87 0.12 -6.11
CA GLY A 57 -10.10 -0.37 -6.73
C GLY A 57 -11.28 -0.57 -5.79
N ARG A 58 -11.12 -0.40 -4.48
CA ARG A 58 -12.24 -0.42 -3.53
C ARG A 58 -13.27 0.64 -3.93
N LEU A 59 -14.52 0.21 -4.14
CA LEU A 59 -15.64 1.09 -4.53
C LEU A 59 -16.40 1.61 -3.30
N LEU A 60 -16.32 2.90 -3.05
CA LEU A 60 -17.00 3.57 -1.95
C LEU A 60 -18.30 4.19 -2.42
N THR A 61 -19.31 4.20 -1.56
CA THR A 61 -20.44 5.12 -1.69
C THR A 61 -19.96 6.57 -1.55
N GLY A 62 -20.74 7.52 -2.06
CA GLY A 62 -20.36 8.93 -1.90
C GLY A 62 -20.24 9.38 -0.44
N ALA A 63 -21.07 8.84 0.45
CA ALA A 63 -20.99 9.12 1.89
C ALA A 63 -19.67 8.59 2.50
N GLU A 64 -19.27 7.36 2.17
CA GLU A 64 -17.98 6.79 2.59
C GLU A 64 -16.81 7.63 2.06
N ALA A 65 -16.88 8.09 0.80
CA ALA A 65 -15.84 8.93 0.20
C ALA A 65 -15.69 10.29 0.91
N VAL A 66 -16.79 10.92 1.35
CA VAL A 66 -16.74 12.14 2.17
C VAL A 66 -16.09 11.86 3.52
N VAL A 67 -16.48 10.77 4.19
CA VAL A 67 -15.90 10.39 5.49
C VAL A 67 -14.40 10.12 5.35
N LEU A 68 -14.00 9.36 4.34
CA LEU A 68 -12.59 9.07 4.06
C LEU A 68 -11.79 10.35 3.78
N SER A 69 -12.31 11.26 2.95
CA SER A 69 -11.66 12.54 2.64
C SER A 69 -11.42 13.38 3.90
N LYS A 70 -12.42 13.45 4.79
CA LYS A 70 -12.29 14.16 6.08
C LYS A 70 -11.23 13.54 6.97
N THR A 71 -11.16 12.21 7.02
CA THR A 71 -10.17 11.55 7.85
C THR A 71 -8.76 11.77 7.32
N MET A 72 -8.55 11.68 6.00
CA MET A 72 -7.24 11.96 5.37
C MET A 72 -6.74 13.37 5.72
N LEU A 73 -7.62 14.38 5.68
CA LEU A 73 -7.26 15.75 6.06
C LEU A 73 -6.97 15.95 7.54
N ALA A 74 -7.59 15.16 8.41
CA ALA A 74 -7.40 15.25 9.86
C ALA A 74 -6.02 14.70 10.31
N GLY A 75 -5.08 14.51 9.38
CA GLY A 75 -3.78 13.92 9.62
C GLY A 75 -3.84 12.41 9.75
N ALA A 76 -4.63 11.73 8.90
CA ALA A 76 -4.57 10.28 8.86
C ALA A 76 -3.18 9.84 8.39
N GLU A 77 -2.72 8.71 8.92
CA GLU A 77 -1.51 8.01 8.44
C GLU A 77 -1.82 7.19 7.16
N PHE A 78 -2.87 7.60 6.43
CA PHE A 78 -3.41 6.97 5.25
C PHE A 78 -3.79 8.04 4.22
N TRP A 79 -3.38 7.84 2.97
CA TRP A 79 -3.71 8.69 1.84
C TRP A 79 -4.15 7.86 0.66
N CYS A 80 -5.05 8.39 -0.16
CA CYS A 80 -5.41 7.80 -1.44
C CYS A 80 -6.01 8.86 -2.36
N ARG A 81 -6.12 8.50 -3.63
CA ARG A 81 -6.91 9.25 -4.61
C ARG A 81 -8.33 8.67 -4.64
N LEU A 82 -9.30 9.54 -4.84
CA LEU A 82 -10.70 9.18 -4.98
C LEU A 82 -11.17 9.53 -6.38
N VAL A 83 -11.58 8.52 -7.15
CA VAL A 83 -11.78 8.65 -8.59
C VAL A 83 -13.15 8.14 -9.01
N THR A 84 -13.84 8.93 -9.83
CA THR A 84 -15.01 8.50 -10.61
C THR A 84 -14.70 8.58 -12.11
N ASP A 85 -15.71 8.43 -12.95
CA ASP A 85 -15.63 8.64 -14.40
C ASP A 85 -15.37 10.10 -14.80
N ILE A 86 -15.69 11.06 -13.94
CA ILE A 86 -15.68 12.50 -14.24
C ILE A 86 -14.96 13.36 -13.19
N ILE A 87 -14.66 12.79 -12.02
CA ILE A 87 -14.08 13.49 -10.88
C ILE A 87 -12.84 12.74 -10.42
N GLU A 88 -11.81 13.50 -10.05
CA GLU A 88 -10.61 13.01 -9.42
C GLU A 88 -10.30 13.88 -8.20
N VAL A 89 -10.14 13.30 -7.03
CA VAL A 89 -9.89 14.02 -5.78
C VAL A 89 -8.60 13.52 -5.17
N HIS A 90 -7.65 14.44 -4.98
CA HIS A 90 -6.39 14.19 -4.27
C HIS A 90 -6.42 14.95 -2.95
N VAL A 91 -6.23 14.22 -1.86
CA VAL A 91 -6.17 14.81 -0.53
C VAL A 91 -4.73 14.92 -0.09
N ALA A 92 -4.29 16.13 0.20
CA ALA A 92 -2.99 16.47 0.74
C ALA A 92 -3.14 16.91 2.20
N GLU A 93 -2.02 17.10 2.91
CA GLU A 93 -2.02 17.53 4.31
C GLU A 93 -2.79 18.85 4.52
N GLU A 94 -2.61 19.84 3.64
CA GLU A 94 -3.18 21.19 3.80
C GLU A 94 -4.22 21.56 2.74
N ALA A 95 -4.56 20.66 1.83
CA ALA A 95 -5.47 20.98 0.73
C ALA A 95 -6.14 19.76 0.12
N ILE A 96 -7.27 19.99 -0.55
CA ILE A 96 -7.86 19.05 -1.50
C ILE A 96 -7.69 19.61 -2.91
N TYR A 97 -7.25 18.76 -3.83
CA TYR A 97 -7.28 19.05 -5.26
C TYR A 97 -8.41 18.27 -5.90
N VAL A 98 -9.30 18.96 -6.59
CA VAL A 98 -10.42 18.36 -7.32
C VAL A 98 -10.21 18.60 -8.81
N GLY A 99 -10.04 17.52 -9.57
CA GLY A 99 -10.09 17.48 -11.01
C GLY A 99 -11.49 17.15 -11.49
N THR A 100 -12.06 17.92 -12.40
CA THR A 100 -13.30 17.52 -13.10
C THR A 100 -13.28 17.93 -14.57
N ALA A 101 -13.89 17.07 -15.40
CA ALA A 101 -14.12 17.36 -16.81
C ALA A 101 -15.49 18.03 -17.06
N GLU A 102 -16.33 18.14 -16.02
CA GLU A 102 -17.67 18.72 -16.13
C GLU A 102 -17.67 20.23 -15.82
N PRO A 103 -18.11 21.08 -16.77
CA PRO A 103 -18.13 22.53 -16.57
C PRO A 103 -18.99 22.99 -15.40
N GLU A 104 -20.13 22.33 -15.15
CA GLU A 104 -21.05 22.68 -14.06
C GLU A 104 -20.43 22.49 -12.69
N LEU A 105 -19.70 21.39 -12.49
CA LEU A 105 -18.93 21.14 -11.28
C LEU A 105 -17.79 22.13 -11.11
N GLY A 106 -17.13 22.50 -12.21
CA GLY A 106 -16.11 23.55 -12.20
C GLY A 106 -16.65 24.92 -11.76
N ASN A 107 -17.86 25.27 -12.19
CA ASN A 107 -18.53 26.50 -11.76
C ASN A 107 -18.85 26.47 -10.26
N LEU A 108 -19.32 25.33 -9.74
CA LEU A 108 -19.56 25.17 -8.30
C LEU A 108 -18.25 25.31 -7.50
N LEU A 109 -17.17 24.68 -7.96
CA LEU A 109 -15.86 24.75 -7.31
C LEU A 109 -15.29 26.17 -7.32
N SER A 110 -15.50 26.95 -8.37
CA SER A 110 -15.00 28.33 -8.46
C SER A 110 -15.50 29.27 -7.35
N LEU A 111 -16.57 28.90 -6.65
CA LEU A 111 -17.11 29.66 -5.51
C LEU A 111 -16.27 29.50 -4.23
N VAL A 112 -15.52 28.41 -4.10
CA VAL A 112 -14.82 28.03 -2.85
C VAL A 112 -13.38 27.58 -3.05
N ALA A 113 -12.93 27.49 -4.31
CA ALA A 113 -11.66 26.89 -4.69
C ALA A 113 -10.90 27.75 -5.69
N GLU A 114 -9.58 27.73 -5.58
CA GLU A 114 -8.67 28.37 -6.54
C GLU A 114 -8.47 27.44 -7.74
N ARG A 115 -8.59 27.95 -8.97
CA ARG A 115 -8.25 27.16 -10.16
C ARG A 115 -6.73 27.01 -10.25
N VAL A 116 -6.27 25.78 -10.49
CA VAL A 116 -4.85 25.44 -10.67
C VAL A 116 -4.63 24.68 -11.97
N ASP A 117 -3.39 24.65 -12.44
CA ASP A 117 -3.05 23.98 -13.71
C ASP A 117 -3.16 22.45 -13.60
N SER A 118 -2.72 21.89 -12.47
CA SER A 118 -2.80 20.46 -12.16
C SER A 118 -2.71 20.21 -10.66
N SER A 119 -3.13 19.03 -10.21
CA SER A 119 -2.75 18.57 -8.87
C SER A 119 -1.26 18.20 -8.85
N PRO A 120 -0.49 18.58 -7.81
CA PRO A 120 0.91 18.19 -7.67
C PRO A 120 1.09 16.67 -7.46
N TYR A 121 0.00 15.95 -7.20
CA TYR A 121 -0.02 14.49 -7.00
C TYR A 121 -0.48 13.71 -8.23
N VAL A 122 -0.51 14.33 -9.42
CA VAL A 122 -0.77 13.59 -10.66
C VAL A 122 0.45 12.70 -10.94
N ILE A 123 0.26 11.39 -10.76
CA ILE A 123 1.28 10.38 -11.06
C ILE A 123 1.30 10.07 -12.56
N ASP A 124 2.50 10.02 -13.15
CA ASP A 124 2.69 9.54 -14.52
C ASP A 124 2.51 8.01 -14.58
N ARG A 125 1.31 7.61 -14.98
CA ARG A 125 0.91 6.20 -15.08
C ARG A 125 1.58 5.43 -16.22
N ARG A 126 2.34 6.09 -17.09
CA ARG A 126 2.98 5.44 -18.26
C ARG A 126 4.06 4.44 -17.85
N ASN A 127 4.55 4.52 -16.61
CA ASN A 127 5.64 3.70 -16.11
C ASN A 127 5.22 2.69 -15.03
N PHE A 128 3.93 2.35 -14.93
CA PHE A 128 3.55 1.30 -13.99
C PHE A 128 4.19 -0.04 -14.35
N PRO A 129 4.74 -0.76 -13.36
CA PRO A 129 5.35 -2.06 -13.60
C PRO A 129 4.32 -3.05 -14.13
N TYR A 130 4.75 -3.87 -15.08
CA TYR A 130 3.95 -4.99 -15.57
C TYR A 130 4.06 -6.16 -14.58
N TYR A 131 2.93 -6.57 -14.01
CA TYR A 131 2.84 -7.74 -13.14
C TYR A 131 2.15 -8.90 -13.83
N MET A 132 2.66 -10.11 -13.63
CA MET A 132 1.94 -11.32 -14.00
C MET A 132 0.69 -11.48 -13.12
N PRO A 133 -0.39 -12.13 -13.60
CA PRO A 133 -1.53 -12.42 -12.74
C PRO A 133 -1.15 -13.45 -11.66
N ALA A 134 -1.56 -13.19 -10.42
CA ALA A 134 -1.49 -14.16 -9.31
C ALA A 134 -2.64 -15.17 -9.40
N ASP A 135 -2.73 -15.87 -10.52
CA ASP A 135 -3.78 -16.85 -10.83
C ASP A 135 -3.41 -18.29 -10.40
N GLU A 136 -4.23 -19.26 -10.78
CA GLU A 136 -3.98 -20.68 -10.47
C GLU A 136 -2.63 -21.18 -10.97
N THR A 137 -2.14 -20.66 -12.09
CA THR A 137 -0.82 -21.04 -12.61
C THR A 137 0.25 -20.55 -11.67
N PHE A 138 0.23 -19.27 -11.30
CA PHE A 138 1.15 -18.70 -10.31
C PHE A 138 1.15 -19.49 -8.99
N TRP A 139 -0.03 -19.72 -8.39
CA TRP A 139 -0.12 -20.43 -7.11
C TRP A 139 0.32 -21.89 -7.21
N SER A 140 0.05 -22.56 -8.33
CA SER A 140 0.48 -23.95 -8.55
C SER A 140 1.98 -24.08 -8.72
N GLU A 141 2.64 -23.08 -9.31
CA GLU A 141 4.10 -23.05 -9.39
C GLU A 141 4.75 -22.93 -8.02
N LEU A 142 4.22 -22.05 -7.15
CA LEU A 142 4.69 -21.93 -5.77
C LEU A 142 4.50 -23.23 -4.98
N ARG A 143 3.33 -23.86 -5.14
CA ARG A 143 3.01 -25.15 -4.51
C ARG A 143 3.98 -26.24 -4.97
N ARG A 144 4.26 -26.31 -6.28
CA ARG A 144 5.23 -27.26 -6.85
C ARG A 144 6.63 -27.03 -6.29
N GLY A 145 7.06 -25.78 -6.13
CA GLY A 145 8.34 -25.43 -5.51
C GLY A 145 8.49 -26.06 -4.13
N LEU A 146 7.49 -25.87 -3.25
CA LEU A 146 7.44 -26.49 -1.92
C LEU A 146 7.49 -28.02 -1.99
N SER A 147 6.68 -28.63 -2.85
CA SER A 147 6.65 -30.10 -3.01
C SER A 147 7.96 -30.67 -3.57
N SER A 148 8.73 -29.89 -4.32
CA SER A 148 10.05 -30.30 -4.85
C SER A 148 11.20 -30.15 -3.85
N GLY A 149 10.93 -29.80 -2.59
CA GLY A 149 11.93 -29.73 -1.52
C GLY A 149 12.47 -28.34 -1.22
N MET A 150 11.84 -27.28 -1.75
CA MET A 150 12.11 -25.91 -1.30
C MET A 150 11.75 -25.78 0.18
N GLN A 151 12.73 -25.39 0.99
CA GLN A 151 12.60 -25.39 2.44
C GLN A 151 11.75 -24.23 2.96
N GLU A 152 11.87 -23.05 2.32
CA GLU A 152 11.29 -21.82 2.82
C GLU A 152 11.12 -20.79 1.71
N MET A 153 10.02 -20.06 1.76
CA MET A 153 9.77 -18.83 1.00
C MET A 153 9.30 -17.73 1.94
N LEU A 154 9.65 -16.48 1.60
CA LEU A 154 8.91 -15.31 2.06
C LEU A 154 8.01 -14.82 0.95
N ILE A 155 6.78 -14.47 1.31
CA ILE A 155 5.84 -13.79 0.43
C ILE A 155 5.49 -12.46 1.05
N LEU A 156 5.81 -11.38 0.35
CA LEU A 156 5.33 -10.04 0.64
C LEU A 156 4.05 -9.81 -0.15
N GLN A 157 2.95 -9.49 0.53
CA GLN A 157 1.71 -8.99 -0.04
C GLN A 157 1.62 -7.48 0.23
N GLN A 158 1.57 -6.67 -0.82
CA GLN A 158 1.47 -5.22 -0.71
C GLN A 158 0.19 -4.72 -1.39
N TRP A 159 -0.68 -4.01 -0.67
CA TRP A 159 -1.94 -3.46 -1.19
C TRP A 159 -1.97 -1.94 -1.20
N ALA A 160 -1.03 -1.31 -0.50
CA ALA A 160 -0.83 0.13 -0.45
C ALA A 160 0.67 0.45 -0.39
N ALA A 161 1.05 1.62 -0.87
CA ALA A 161 2.39 2.14 -0.67
C ALA A 161 2.67 2.38 0.83
N GLY A 162 3.96 2.44 1.19
CA GLY A 162 4.38 2.73 2.56
C GLY A 162 4.45 1.51 3.49
N PRO A 163 5.09 1.69 4.67
CA PRO A 163 5.49 0.63 5.60
C PRO A 163 4.35 -0.17 6.23
N ALA A 164 3.13 0.36 6.20
CA ALA A 164 1.94 -0.28 6.78
C ALA A 164 0.96 -0.82 5.73
N GLY A 165 1.28 -0.66 4.44
CA GLY A 165 0.52 -1.20 3.31
C GLY A 165 0.94 -2.60 2.87
N GLU A 166 1.70 -3.30 3.72
CA GLU A 166 2.30 -4.60 3.45
C GLU A 166 2.00 -5.64 4.54
N ARG A 167 2.04 -6.91 4.13
CA ARG A 167 1.95 -8.07 5.01
C ARG A 167 2.91 -9.13 4.52
N TRP A 168 3.69 -9.66 5.46
CA TRP A 168 4.68 -10.69 5.19
C TRP A 168 4.19 -12.04 5.66
N TYR A 169 4.52 -13.06 4.87
CA TYR A 169 4.22 -14.45 5.18
C TYR A 169 5.49 -15.26 5.06
N ARG A 170 5.73 -16.09 6.08
CA ARG A 170 6.66 -17.20 5.99
C ARG A 170 5.90 -18.43 5.52
N VAL A 171 6.43 -19.07 4.47
CA VAL A 171 5.80 -20.24 3.85
C VAL A 171 6.79 -21.38 3.83
N VAL A 172 6.55 -22.38 4.67
CA VAL A 172 7.36 -23.61 4.74
C VAL A 172 6.57 -24.86 4.35
N SER A 173 5.26 -24.72 4.20
CA SER A 173 4.36 -25.80 3.82
C SER A 173 3.30 -25.33 2.82
N THR A 174 2.65 -26.29 2.17
CA THR A 174 1.49 -26.01 1.31
C THR A 174 0.31 -25.45 2.10
N GLY A 175 0.16 -25.83 3.37
CA GLY A 175 -0.86 -25.26 4.26
C GLY A 175 -0.66 -23.76 4.52
N ASP A 176 0.59 -23.32 4.69
CA ASP A 176 0.91 -21.90 4.84
C ASP A 176 0.58 -21.14 3.56
N LEU A 177 0.91 -21.71 2.39
CA LEU A 177 0.59 -21.11 1.10
C LEU A 177 -0.92 -20.93 0.91
N GLU A 178 -1.74 -21.91 1.31
CA GLU A 178 -3.19 -21.78 1.28
C GLU A 178 -3.71 -20.74 2.29
N THR A 179 -2.98 -20.46 3.37
CA THR A 179 -3.29 -19.35 4.28
C THR A 179 -3.04 -18.01 3.58
N VAL A 180 -1.92 -17.83 2.87
CA VAL A 180 -1.66 -16.62 2.07
C VAL A 180 -2.78 -16.40 1.06
N ARG A 181 -3.14 -17.45 0.33
CA ARG A 181 -4.17 -17.42 -0.71
C ARG A 181 -5.57 -17.12 -0.19
N ARG A 182 -5.92 -17.56 1.02
CA ARG A 182 -7.21 -17.21 1.66
C ARG A 182 -7.28 -15.77 2.13
N ASN A 183 -6.13 -15.12 2.32
CA ASN A 183 -6.02 -13.73 2.79
C ASN A 183 -5.62 -12.76 1.66
N VAL A 184 -6.05 -13.07 0.43
CA VAL A 184 -5.84 -12.21 -0.73
C VAL A 184 -6.61 -10.90 -0.57
N ILE A 185 -5.90 -9.79 -0.71
CA ILE A 185 -6.48 -8.46 -0.85
C ILE A 185 -6.60 -8.17 -2.35
N PRO A 186 -7.75 -7.69 -2.85
CA PRO A 186 -7.90 -7.39 -4.27
C PRO A 186 -6.84 -6.40 -4.76
N ARG A 187 -6.31 -6.66 -5.96
CA ARG A 187 -5.21 -5.89 -6.59
C ARG A 187 -3.92 -5.76 -5.78
N ALA A 188 -3.76 -6.52 -4.70
CA ALA A 188 -2.48 -6.59 -4.02
C ALA A 188 -1.41 -7.19 -4.95
N VAL A 189 -0.20 -6.69 -4.79
CA VAL A 189 0.98 -7.20 -5.47
C VAL A 189 1.73 -8.14 -4.52
N TYR A 190 2.27 -9.20 -5.07
CA TYR A 190 3.04 -10.23 -4.40
C TYR A 190 4.48 -10.20 -4.89
N ALA A 191 5.43 -10.11 -3.96
CA ALA A 191 6.82 -10.42 -4.20
C ALA A 191 7.17 -11.74 -3.49
N VAL A 192 7.77 -12.66 -4.24
CA VAL A 192 8.15 -13.98 -3.72
C VAL A 192 9.66 -14.11 -3.68
N PHE A 193 10.18 -14.39 -2.48
CA PHE A 193 11.59 -14.63 -2.22
C PHE A 193 11.78 -16.12 -1.94
N ARG A 194 12.48 -16.82 -2.83
CA ARG A 194 12.81 -18.24 -2.64
C ARG A 194 14.17 -18.34 -1.97
N SER A 195 14.28 -19.20 -0.95
CA SER A 195 15.51 -19.32 -0.15
C SER A 195 15.98 -17.98 0.42
N PRO A 196 15.11 -17.27 1.17
CA PRO A 196 15.44 -15.96 1.73
C PRO A 196 16.69 -16.09 2.63
N GLY A 197 17.68 -15.22 2.41
CA GLY A 197 18.88 -15.13 3.24
C GLY A 197 18.59 -14.52 4.62
N LEU A 198 17.73 -15.16 5.41
CA LEU A 198 17.36 -14.71 6.74
C LEU A 198 18.55 -14.81 7.69
N VAL A 199 18.86 -13.70 8.38
CA VAL A 199 19.83 -13.71 9.47
C VAL A 199 19.06 -13.86 10.78
N ARG A 200 19.12 -15.06 11.35
CA ARG A 200 18.38 -15.39 12.58
C ARG A 200 19.10 -14.82 13.79
N ARG A 201 18.35 -14.27 14.74
CA ARG A 201 18.91 -13.65 15.94
C ARG A 201 19.80 -14.61 16.74
N ARG A 202 19.37 -15.87 16.85
CA ARG A 202 20.13 -16.95 17.50
C ARG A 202 21.47 -17.26 16.84
N GLU A 203 21.60 -17.06 15.52
CA GLU A 203 22.83 -17.35 14.78
C GLU A 203 23.83 -16.18 14.87
N ALA A 204 23.31 -14.96 14.94
CA ALA A 204 24.07 -13.71 15.05
C ALA A 204 24.12 -13.18 16.51
N LEU A 205 24.16 -14.08 17.50
CA LEU A 205 24.19 -13.71 18.92
C LEU A 205 25.31 -12.71 19.20
N ASN A 206 24.96 -11.59 19.84
CA ASN A 206 25.86 -10.50 20.21
C ASN A 206 26.52 -9.74 19.03
N GLN A 207 26.13 -9.99 17.79
CA GLN A 207 26.57 -9.17 16.66
C GLN A 207 25.65 -7.94 16.52
N PRO A 208 26.22 -6.73 16.38
CA PRO A 208 25.44 -5.53 16.07
C PRO A 208 24.85 -5.65 14.66
N ALA A 209 23.68 -5.05 14.43
CA ALA A 209 22.96 -5.17 13.16
C ALA A 209 23.75 -4.59 11.98
N SER A 210 24.54 -3.55 12.22
CA SER A 210 25.49 -2.94 11.27
C SER A 210 26.55 -3.90 10.73
N THR A 211 26.87 -4.98 11.45
CA THR A 211 27.77 -6.04 10.94
C THR A 211 27.04 -7.11 10.13
N VAL A 212 25.72 -7.16 10.26
CA VAL A 212 24.84 -8.12 9.59
C VAL A 212 24.31 -7.54 8.27
N VAL A 213 23.99 -6.26 8.27
CA VAL A 213 23.54 -5.50 7.10
C VAL A 213 24.75 -4.99 6.34
N ALA A 214 24.85 -5.26 5.04
CA ALA A 214 25.95 -4.76 4.22
C ALA A 214 25.95 -3.22 4.20
N GLU A 215 27.14 -2.59 4.18
CA GLU A 215 27.28 -1.12 4.22
C GLU A 215 26.51 -0.37 3.13
N GLU A 216 26.23 -1.03 1.99
CA GLU A 216 25.49 -0.45 0.85
C GLU A 216 23.99 -0.78 0.85
N ALA A 217 23.50 -1.50 1.86
CA ALA A 217 22.10 -1.87 1.93
C ALA A 217 21.21 -0.65 2.14
N LEU A 218 20.21 -0.47 1.28
CA LEU A 218 19.15 0.48 1.52
C LEU A 218 18.31 -0.02 2.70
N LEU A 219 18.25 0.76 3.80
CA LEU A 219 17.42 0.41 4.97
C LEU A 219 15.94 0.21 4.63
N ALA A 220 15.47 0.83 3.54
CA ALA A 220 14.14 0.60 2.98
C ALA A 220 13.87 -0.88 2.62
N ASN A 221 14.93 -1.66 2.35
CA ASN A 221 14.87 -3.09 2.03
C ASN A 221 15.21 -4.00 3.22
N VAL A 222 15.29 -3.44 4.43
CA VAL A 222 15.47 -4.21 5.66
C VAL A 222 14.11 -4.44 6.30
N ARG A 223 13.84 -5.68 6.70
CA ARG A 223 12.69 -6.06 7.51
C ARG A 223 13.16 -6.84 8.71
N ILE A 224 12.62 -6.48 9.87
CA ILE A 224 12.88 -7.19 11.12
C ILE A 224 11.63 -7.99 11.47
N PHE A 225 11.78 -9.30 11.53
CA PHE A 225 10.73 -10.23 11.95
C PHE A 225 10.90 -10.57 13.42
N HIS A 226 9.83 -10.43 14.20
CA HIS A 226 9.87 -10.70 15.64
C HIS A 226 9.81 -12.18 15.98
N ASP A 227 8.98 -12.94 15.26
CA ASP A 227 8.81 -14.37 15.46
C ASP A 227 8.57 -15.08 14.13
N LEU A 228 9.54 -15.88 13.69
CA LEU A 228 9.42 -16.68 12.46
C LEU A 228 8.51 -17.92 12.60
N SER A 229 7.97 -18.20 13.76
CA SER A 229 6.98 -19.28 13.95
C SER A 229 5.55 -18.83 13.66
N GLU A 230 5.30 -17.53 13.56
CA GLU A 230 4.00 -16.96 13.23
C GLU A 230 3.82 -16.76 11.71
N SER A 231 2.56 -16.75 11.26
CA SER A 231 2.20 -16.39 9.89
C SER A 231 0.75 -15.87 9.89
N PRO A 232 0.49 -14.61 9.48
CA PRO A 232 1.42 -13.61 8.96
C PRO A 232 2.49 -13.19 9.99
N LEU A 233 3.62 -12.69 9.49
CA LEU A 233 4.74 -12.25 10.32
C LEU A 233 4.48 -10.86 10.90
N MET A 234 4.86 -10.66 12.16
CA MET A 234 5.02 -9.33 12.75
C MET A 234 6.35 -8.74 12.30
N VAL A 235 6.29 -7.54 11.71
CA VAL A 235 7.43 -6.93 11.03
C VAL A 235 7.62 -5.49 11.46
N ASP A 236 8.86 -5.08 11.64
CA ASP A 236 9.24 -3.66 11.72
C ASP A 236 9.98 -3.22 10.46
N ASN A 237 9.70 -1.97 10.09
CA ASN A 237 10.49 -1.22 9.12
C ASN A 237 11.52 -0.40 9.88
N VAL A 238 12.60 -0.06 9.20
CA VAL A 238 13.75 0.61 9.81
C VAL A 238 13.99 1.92 9.06
N ALA A 239 13.86 3.05 9.75
CA ALA A 239 14.09 4.35 9.15
C ALA A 239 15.57 4.78 9.18
N ASN A 240 16.34 4.27 10.15
CA ASN A 240 17.75 4.61 10.33
C ASN A 240 18.51 3.51 11.11
N GLU A 241 19.84 3.59 11.12
CA GLU A 241 20.71 2.62 11.79
C GLU A 241 20.51 2.56 13.31
N ALA A 242 20.19 3.68 13.97
CA ALA A 242 19.98 3.67 15.41
C ALA A 242 18.72 2.87 15.79
N GLU A 243 17.66 3.00 14.99
CA GLU A 243 16.44 2.21 15.11
C GLU A 243 16.71 0.73 14.79
N LEU A 244 17.49 0.45 13.74
CA LEU A 244 17.91 -0.91 13.39
C LEU A 244 18.57 -1.61 14.59
N GLU A 245 19.58 -0.97 15.18
CA GLU A 245 20.34 -1.53 16.30
C GLU A 245 19.46 -1.68 17.55
N HIS A 246 18.56 -0.72 17.79
CA HIS A 246 17.63 -0.78 18.90
C HIS A 246 16.68 -1.98 18.79
N ILE A 247 16.01 -2.12 17.65
CA ILE A 247 15.05 -3.21 17.44
C ILE A 247 15.79 -4.55 17.43
N TRP A 248 16.89 -4.68 16.67
CA TRP A 248 17.69 -5.90 16.59
C TRP A 248 18.23 -6.36 17.95
N GLY A 249 18.71 -5.42 18.76
CA GLY A 249 19.19 -5.70 20.12
C GLY A 249 18.10 -6.20 21.06
N SER A 250 16.83 -5.85 20.79
CA SER A 250 15.67 -6.23 21.60
C SER A 250 15.03 -7.58 21.21
N LEU A 251 15.38 -8.13 20.03
CA LEU A 251 14.79 -9.39 19.54
C LEU A 251 15.19 -10.58 20.41
N ASP A 252 14.23 -11.50 20.57
CA ASP A 252 14.50 -12.83 21.10
C ASP A 252 15.07 -13.77 20.01
N ASP A 253 15.39 -15.00 20.40
CA ASP A 253 15.97 -16.04 19.53
C ASP A 253 15.11 -16.44 18.32
N ARG A 254 13.82 -16.11 18.31
CA ARG A 254 12.87 -16.41 17.22
C ARG A 254 12.84 -15.31 16.17
N GLY A 255 13.41 -14.15 16.49
CA GLY A 255 13.53 -13.03 15.58
C GLY A 255 14.54 -13.27 14.46
N ALA A 256 14.35 -12.53 13.37
CA ALA A 256 15.28 -12.55 12.25
C ALA A 256 15.28 -11.22 11.51
N LEU A 257 16.39 -10.97 10.85
CA LEU A 257 16.56 -9.87 9.91
C LEU A 257 16.50 -10.43 8.49
N PHE A 258 15.76 -9.73 7.63
CA PHE A 258 15.74 -9.98 6.21
C PHE A 258 16.20 -8.72 5.49
N LEU A 259 17.17 -8.91 4.60
CA LEU A 259 17.64 -7.89 3.67
C LEU A 259 17.44 -8.47 2.27
N TRP A 260 16.88 -7.68 1.36
CA TRP A 260 16.85 -8.04 -0.05
C TRP A 260 17.49 -6.95 -0.92
N THR A 261 18.10 -7.39 -2.01
CA THR A 261 18.46 -6.53 -3.14
C THR A 261 17.39 -6.67 -4.21
N ASP A 262 17.36 -5.76 -5.18
CA ASP A 262 16.36 -5.79 -6.26
C ASP A 262 16.38 -7.12 -7.04
N ASP A 263 17.53 -7.79 -7.11
CA ASP A 263 17.72 -9.09 -7.77
C ASP A 263 17.24 -10.29 -6.94
N ALA A 264 16.94 -10.11 -5.66
CA ALA A 264 16.55 -11.21 -4.78
C ALA A 264 15.09 -11.63 -4.98
N VAL A 265 14.26 -10.80 -5.65
CA VAL A 265 12.88 -11.17 -5.94
C VAL A 265 12.82 -12.11 -7.13
N VAL A 266 12.27 -13.30 -6.89
CA VAL A 266 12.21 -14.33 -7.93
C VAL A 266 11.02 -14.14 -8.85
N SER A 267 9.91 -13.61 -8.33
CA SER A 267 8.72 -13.35 -9.11
C SER A 267 7.86 -12.26 -8.49
N TYR A 268 7.34 -11.40 -9.34
CA TYR A 268 6.29 -10.46 -9.01
C TYR A 268 4.98 -10.87 -9.68
N ALA A 269 3.90 -10.86 -8.91
CA ALA A 269 2.56 -11.11 -9.43
C ALA A 269 1.55 -10.17 -8.77
N ALA A 270 0.42 -9.91 -9.41
CA ALA A 270 -0.64 -9.08 -8.85
C ALA A 270 -1.96 -9.82 -8.89
N GLN A 271 -2.76 -9.66 -7.84
CA GLN A 271 -4.09 -10.24 -7.79
C GLN A 271 -4.95 -9.65 -8.92
N PRO A 272 -5.42 -10.47 -9.87
CA PRO A 272 -6.31 -9.99 -10.90
C PRO A 272 -7.67 -9.61 -10.31
N ASP A 273 -8.35 -8.70 -11.00
CA ASP A 273 -9.77 -8.42 -10.77
C ASP A 273 -10.64 -9.64 -11.15
N ALA A 274 -11.94 -9.57 -10.84
CA ALA A 274 -12.90 -10.64 -11.15
C ALA A 274 -12.98 -10.99 -12.66
N ASP A 275 -12.59 -10.06 -13.53
CA ASP A 275 -12.52 -10.25 -14.99
C ASP A 275 -11.16 -10.82 -15.46
N GLY A 276 -10.27 -11.18 -14.53
CA GLY A 276 -8.95 -11.73 -14.81
C GLY A 276 -7.89 -10.70 -15.17
N GLN A 277 -8.23 -9.40 -15.22
CA GLN A 277 -7.28 -8.35 -15.61
C GLN A 277 -6.48 -7.84 -14.41
N VAL A 278 -5.18 -7.62 -14.61
CA VAL A 278 -4.30 -7.02 -13.62
C VAL A 278 -4.38 -5.49 -13.73
N ARG A 279 -4.75 -4.83 -12.64
CA ARG A 279 -4.88 -3.36 -12.55
C ARG A 279 -4.20 -2.77 -11.32
N ALA A 280 -3.23 -3.49 -10.76
CA ALA A 280 -2.51 -3.04 -9.56
C ALA A 280 -1.70 -1.77 -9.86
N ALA A 281 -1.73 -0.82 -8.92
CA ALA A 281 -1.05 0.47 -9.01
C ALA A 281 0.12 0.61 -8.04
N VAL A 282 0.31 -0.37 -7.15
CA VAL A 282 1.42 -0.38 -6.20
C VAL A 282 2.69 -0.84 -6.93
N SER A 283 3.78 -0.11 -6.76
CA SER A 283 5.12 -0.53 -7.16
C SER A 283 5.94 -0.90 -5.93
N PHE A 284 6.71 -1.98 -6.00
CA PHE A 284 7.85 -2.16 -5.10
C PHE A 284 8.86 -1.07 -5.46
N GLN A 285 9.09 -0.13 -4.54
CA GLN A 285 10.16 0.86 -4.62
C GLN A 285 11.35 0.37 -3.82
#